data_AF-A0A936E3J2-F1
#
_entry.id   AF-A0A936E3J2-F1
#
_cell.length_a   1.000
_cell.length_b   1.000
_cell.length_c   1.000
_cell.angle_alpha   90.00
_cell.angle_beta   90.00
_cell.angle_gamma   90.00
#
_symmetry.space_group_name_H-M   'P 1'
#
loop_
_entity.id
_entity.type
_entity.pdbx_description
1 polymer ?
#
loop_
_entity_poly.entity_id
_entity_poly.type
_entity_poly.pdbx_seq_one_letter_code
_entity_poly.pdbx_strand_id
1 'polypeptide(L)'
;MYFFKNTFVTFNEMETNYFGIVTLTSIENIRPSNDTSNEKTATDDLMDESRVRLVHYPDCQQLIIWLPVDGIHYLDMVICDQKTKDEIWRKDIREIINGTIQIILDTLPFDPGELFIKITKKNGLQHIINLKKYDEGVIPIQPVISPEIVPEEDKAPIIYRDGFGNIIPDQDLILRENVFNELYRKFSRRVKYEGAGRSNNVIFVDGNKILTFYSEMGGGNCLFYIDIPAKENWVNETGYSLDERDEILQFVAESTLRDQTTSSGAYFEIEDKWITFYKGPKK
;
A
#
# COMPACT_ATOMS: atom_id res chain seq x y z
N MET A 1 39.58 -20.96 -15.92
CA MET A 1 38.34 -21.63 -15.47
C MET A 1 38.08 -21.18 -14.04
N TYR A 2 37.32 -20.10 -13.87
CA TYR A 2 36.98 -19.54 -12.56
C TYR A 2 35.51 -19.85 -12.27
N PHE A 3 35.26 -20.65 -11.24
CA PHE A 3 33.93 -20.92 -10.72
C PHE A 3 33.53 -19.78 -9.79
N PHE A 4 32.56 -18.96 -10.20
CA PHE A 4 31.84 -18.07 -9.29
C PHE A 4 30.86 -18.91 -8.46
N LYS A 5 31.07 -18.97 -7.15
CA LYS A 5 30.05 -19.44 -6.20
C LYS A 5 29.03 -18.31 -6.04
N ASN A 6 27.82 -18.52 -6.57
CA ASN A 6 26.66 -17.72 -6.20
C ASN A 6 26.27 -18.08 -4.77
N THR A 7 26.60 -17.21 -3.83
CA THR A 7 26.05 -17.23 -2.48
C THR A 7 24.68 -16.58 -2.55
N PHE A 8 23.62 -17.40 -2.60
CA PHE A 8 22.26 -16.92 -2.39
C PHE A 8 22.16 -16.41 -0.96
N VAL A 9 21.90 -15.11 -0.80
CA VAL A 9 21.49 -14.51 0.46
C VAL A 9 20.06 -14.98 0.71
N THR A 10 19.89 -15.91 1.64
CA THR A 10 18.59 -16.26 2.20
C THR A 10 18.01 -15.02 2.87
N PHE A 11 16.92 -14.48 2.29
CA PHE A 11 16.09 -13.51 2.97
C PHE A 11 15.60 -14.15 4.27
N ASN A 12 15.85 -13.47 5.39
CA ASN A 12 15.27 -13.82 6.68
C ASN A 12 13.74 -13.76 6.51
N GLU A 13 13.09 -14.93 6.50
CA GLU A 13 11.66 -15.08 6.76
C GLU A 13 11.42 -14.51 8.16
N MET A 14 10.95 -13.26 8.24
CA MET A 14 10.28 -12.83 9.47
C MET A 14 9.06 -13.73 9.58
N GLU A 15 9.03 -14.59 10.59
CA GLU A 15 7.86 -15.37 11.00
C GLU A 15 6.72 -14.41 11.34
N THR A 16 6.02 -13.97 10.31
CA THR A 16 4.75 -13.29 10.43
C THR A 16 3.71 -14.35 10.72
N ASN A 17 3.48 -14.60 12.01
CA ASN A 17 2.32 -15.34 12.49
C ASN A 17 1.07 -14.54 12.11
N TYR A 18 0.57 -14.77 10.91
CA TYR A 18 -0.66 -14.19 10.42
C TYR A 18 -1.85 -15.00 10.95
N PHE A 19 -2.82 -14.31 11.57
CA PHE A 19 -4.12 -14.88 11.95
C PHE A 19 -5.00 -15.14 10.72
N GLY A 20 -4.60 -16.13 9.92
CA GLY A 20 -5.29 -16.62 8.72
C GLY A 20 -5.32 -15.62 7.55
N ILE A 21 -4.83 -16.04 6.39
CA ILE A 21 -4.95 -15.22 5.16
C ILE A 21 -6.33 -15.50 4.54
N VAL A 22 -7.04 -14.46 4.12
CA VAL A 22 -8.26 -14.54 3.34
C VAL A 22 -7.95 -14.11 1.91
N THR A 23 -8.54 -14.80 0.94
CA THR A 23 -8.45 -14.46 -0.48
C THR A 23 -9.84 -14.45 -1.10
N LEU A 24 -10.07 -13.49 -2.00
CA LEU A 24 -11.25 -13.45 -2.85
C LEU A 24 -11.09 -14.51 -3.95
N THR A 25 -12.09 -15.37 -4.13
CA THR A 25 -12.06 -16.43 -5.15
C THR A 25 -12.94 -16.10 -6.35
N SER A 26 -14.15 -15.55 -6.13
CA SER A 26 -15.02 -15.07 -7.20
C SER A 26 -16.13 -14.17 -6.67
N ILE A 27 -16.78 -13.42 -7.58
CA ILE A 27 -18.01 -12.68 -7.31
C ILE A 27 -19.07 -13.05 -8.34
N GLU A 28 -20.28 -13.34 -7.86
CA GLU A 28 -21.42 -13.71 -8.69
C GLU A 28 -22.61 -12.80 -8.37
N ASN A 29 -23.41 -12.52 -9.39
CA ASN A 29 -24.63 -11.73 -9.27
C ASN A 29 -25.80 -12.60 -9.72
N ILE A 30 -26.67 -13.02 -8.79
CA ILE A 30 -27.73 -13.99 -9.04
C ILE A 30 -29.09 -13.34 -8.80
N ARG A 31 -30.02 -13.56 -9.73
CA ARG A 31 -31.45 -13.26 -9.55
C ARG A 31 -32.20 -14.58 -9.42
N PRO A 32 -32.76 -14.94 -8.25
CA PRO A 32 -33.51 -16.17 -8.10
C PRO A 32 -34.75 -16.13 -9.00
N SER A 33 -34.93 -17.18 -9.81
CA SER A 33 -35.77 -17.23 -11.03
C SER A 33 -37.29 -17.10 -10.84
N ASN A 34 -37.78 -16.63 -9.70
CA ASN A 34 -39.20 -16.57 -9.39
C ASN A 34 -39.89 -15.28 -9.85
N ASP A 35 -39.14 -14.29 -10.37
CA ASP A 35 -39.69 -13.04 -10.89
C ASP A 35 -39.67 -13.01 -12.42
N THR A 36 -40.86 -13.02 -13.02
CA THR A 36 -41.08 -13.07 -14.48
C THR A 36 -40.95 -11.70 -15.17
N SER A 37 -40.53 -10.65 -14.45
CA SER A 37 -40.26 -9.33 -15.02
C SER A 37 -38.81 -9.25 -15.51
N ASN A 38 -38.59 -9.80 -16.70
CA ASN A 38 -37.29 -9.87 -17.38
C ASN A 38 -36.91 -8.53 -18.03
N GLU A 39 -37.06 -7.40 -17.32
CA GLU A 39 -36.44 -6.13 -17.73
C GLU A 39 -35.04 -6.08 -17.13
N LYS A 40 -34.07 -6.64 -17.87
CA LYS A 40 -32.66 -6.30 -17.69
C LYS A 40 -32.48 -4.83 -18.10
N THR A 41 -32.69 -3.91 -17.18
CA THR A 41 -32.23 -2.54 -17.35
C THR A 41 -30.70 -2.56 -17.37
N ALA A 42 -30.09 -1.86 -18.33
CA ALA A 42 -28.63 -1.71 -18.49
C ALA A 42 -27.93 -1.01 -17.30
N THR A 43 -28.66 -0.77 -16.21
CA THR A 43 -28.27 -0.15 -14.95
C THR A 43 -28.43 -1.10 -13.76
N ASP A 44 -28.45 -2.42 -13.97
CA ASP A 44 -28.33 -3.33 -12.83
C ASP A 44 -26.95 -3.08 -12.22
N ASP A 45 -26.91 -2.39 -11.07
CA ASP A 45 -25.67 -2.07 -10.38
C ASP A 45 -25.09 -3.36 -9.80
N LEU A 46 -24.31 -4.05 -10.65
CA LEU A 46 -23.68 -5.33 -10.35
C LEU A 46 -22.46 -5.11 -9.45
N MET A 47 -22.20 -6.12 -8.61
CA MET A 47 -20.97 -6.20 -7.84
C MET A 47 -19.86 -6.80 -8.70
N ASP A 48 -18.67 -6.23 -8.63
CA ASP A 48 -17.45 -6.72 -9.28
C ASP A 48 -16.28 -6.74 -8.28
N GLU A 49 -15.15 -7.31 -8.70
CA GLU A 49 -13.97 -7.51 -7.82
C GLU A 49 -13.35 -6.20 -7.34
N SER A 50 -13.47 -5.11 -8.11
CA SER A 50 -12.91 -3.80 -7.72
C SER A 50 -13.59 -3.21 -6.48
N ARG A 51 -14.77 -3.73 -6.14
CA ARG A 51 -15.60 -3.33 -5.00
C ARG A 51 -15.35 -4.14 -3.74
N VAL A 52 -14.40 -5.06 -3.76
CA VAL A 52 -14.01 -5.85 -2.59
C VAL A 52 -12.51 -5.69 -2.37
N ARG A 53 -12.13 -5.27 -1.16
CA ARG A 53 -10.72 -5.12 -0.78
C ARG A 53 -10.45 -5.82 0.53
N LEU A 54 -9.35 -6.56 0.55
CA LEU A 54 -8.79 -7.14 1.75
C LEU A 54 -7.60 -6.29 2.18
N VAL A 55 -7.64 -5.78 3.40
CA VAL A 55 -6.56 -4.99 4.01
C VAL A 55 -5.96 -5.81 5.14
N HIS A 56 -4.63 -5.85 5.18
CA HIS A 56 -3.90 -6.64 6.14
C HIS A 56 -3.46 -5.78 7.32
N TYR A 57 -3.82 -6.18 8.54
CA TYR A 57 -3.34 -5.60 9.79
C TYR A 57 -2.54 -6.66 10.58
N PRO A 58 -1.70 -6.25 11.56
CA PRO A 58 -0.88 -7.19 12.33
C PRO A 58 -1.66 -8.28 13.07
N ASP A 59 -2.91 -8.01 13.43
CA ASP A 59 -3.77 -8.85 14.27
C ASP A 59 -4.92 -9.52 13.52
N CYS A 60 -5.34 -8.98 12.37
CA CYS A 60 -6.41 -9.55 11.56
C CYS A 60 -6.34 -9.08 10.10
N GLN A 61 -7.16 -9.70 9.25
CA GLN A 61 -7.49 -9.14 7.95
C GLN A 61 -8.85 -8.45 8.03
N GLN A 62 -8.95 -7.30 7.39
CA GLN A 62 -10.17 -6.53 7.28
C GLN A 62 -10.72 -6.65 5.86
N LEU A 63 -11.97 -7.08 5.76
CA LEU A 63 -12.73 -7.15 4.53
C LEU A 63 -13.54 -5.87 4.36
N ILE A 64 -13.31 -5.17 3.27
CA ILE A 64 -14.01 -3.94 2.89
C ILE A 64 -14.82 -4.20 1.63
N ILE A 65 -16.12 -3.92 1.67
CA ILE A 65 -17.04 -4.11 0.55
C ILE A 65 -17.70 -2.77 0.24
N TRP A 66 -17.70 -2.36 -1.04
CA TRP A 66 -18.41 -1.17 -1.52
C TRP A 66 -19.62 -1.57 -2.35
N LEU A 67 -20.81 -1.38 -1.77
CA LEU A 67 -22.07 -1.64 -2.44
C LEU A 67 -22.18 -0.84 -3.75
N PRO A 68 -22.71 -1.44 -4.83
CA PRO A 68 -22.96 -0.76 -6.10
C PRO A 68 -23.85 0.48 -6.01
N VAL A 69 -24.76 0.49 -5.04
CA VAL A 69 -25.70 1.59 -4.76
C VAL A 69 -25.85 1.76 -3.26
N ASP A 70 -26.58 2.79 -2.87
CA ASP A 70 -26.89 3.10 -1.48
C ASP A 70 -27.49 1.89 -0.73
N GLY A 71 -27.00 1.67 0.49
CA GLY A 71 -27.42 0.63 1.43
C GLY A 71 -28.93 0.56 1.65
N ILE A 72 -29.65 1.67 1.44
CA ILE A 72 -31.13 1.68 1.54
C ILE A 72 -31.81 0.70 0.56
N HIS A 73 -31.13 0.31 -0.53
CA HIS A 73 -31.63 -0.65 -1.52
C HIS A 73 -31.37 -2.11 -1.16
N TYR A 74 -30.68 -2.37 -0.04
CA TYR A 74 -30.35 -3.69 0.43
C TYR A 74 -31.17 -4.07 1.68
N LEU A 75 -31.24 -5.37 1.93
CA LEU A 75 -31.96 -5.98 3.04
C LEU A 75 -30.96 -6.46 4.09
N ASP A 76 -30.25 -7.53 3.79
CA ASP A 76 -29.36 -8.21 4.72
C ASP A 76 -28.06 -8.65 4.06
N MET A 77 -27.11 -8.96 4.92
CA MET A 77 -25.86 -9.63 4.60
C MET A 77 -25.77 -10.90 5.44
N VAL A 78 -25.42 -12.01 4.79
CA VAL A 78 -25.29 -13.33 5.40
C VAL A 78 -23.92 -13.90 5.03
N ILE A 79 -23.23 -14.47 6.00
CA ILE A 79 -21.98 -15.20 5.80
C ILE A 79 -22.26 -16.67 6.07
N CYS A 80 -21.88 -17.51 5.12
CA CYS A 80 -22.14 -18.94 5.16
C CYS A 80 -20.85 -19.74 4.93
N ASP A 81 -20.78 -20.91 5.54
CA ASP A 81 -19.78 -21.91 5.18
C ASP A 81 -20.16 -22.54 3.83
N GLN A 82 -19.19 -22.68 2.92
CA GLN A 82 -19.46 -23.20 1.57
C GLN A 82 -19.72 -24.71 1.56
N LYS A 83 -19.11 -25.47 2.47
CA LYS A 83 -19.23 -26.94 2.59
C LYS A 83 -20.53 -27.34 3.27
N THR A 84 -20.83 -26.75 4.43
CA THR A 84 -22.02 -27.12 5.21
C THR A 84 -23.27 -26.34 4.80
N LYS A 85 -23.09 -25.17 4.17
CA LYS A 85 -24.16 -24.20 3.87
C LYS A 85 -24.82 -23.60 5.11
N ASP A 86 -24.20 -23.76 6.28
CA ASP A 86 -24.71 -23.18 7.52
C ASP A 86 -24.49 -21.67 7.53
N GLU A 87 -25.46 -20.95 8.10
CA GLU A 87 -25.34 -19.51 8.34
C GLU A 87 -24.50 -19.27 9.59
N ILE A 88 -23.32 -18.70 9.39
CA ILE A 88 -22.39 -18.37 10.48
C ILE A 88 -22.79 -17.03 11.09
N TRP A 89 -23.22 -16.09 10.24
CA TRP A 89 -23.52 -14.73 10.65
C TRP A 89 -24.55 -14.09 9.72
N ARG A 90 -25.43 -13.26 10.28
CA ARG A 90 -26.46 -12.52 9.55
C ARG A 90 -26.74 -11.19 10.22
N LYS A 91 -26.80 -10.11 9.44
CA LYS A 91 -27.20 -8.77 9.90
C LYS A 91 -27.97 -8.01 8.83
N ASP A 92 -28.84 -7.10 9.29
CA ASP A 92 -29.44 -6.07 8.42
C ASP A 92 -28.32 -5.12 7.95
N ILE A 93 -28.37 -4.72 6.67
CA ILE A 93 -27.35 -3.85 6.08
C ILE A 93 -27.26 -2.52 6.83
N ARG A 94 -28.37 -2.00 7.35
CA ARG A 94 -28.43 -0.74 8.10
C ARG A 94 -27.67 -0.78 9.42
N GLU A 95 -27.44 -1.98 9.98
CA GLU A 95 -26.68 -2.14 11.23
C GLU A 95 -25.17 -2.14 11.00
N ILE A 96 -24.71 -2.43 9.78
CA ILE A 96 -23.30 -2.72 9.48
C ILE A 96 -22.69 -1.78 8.44
N ILE A 97 -23.52 -0.96 7.79
CA ILE A 97 -23.05 -0.03 6.77
C ILE A 97 -22.37 1.19 7.40
N ASN A 98 -21.22 1.55 6.86
CA ASN A 98 -20.49 2.78 7.13
C ASN A 98 -20.76 3.77 5.99
N GLY A 99 -21.33 4.93 6.33
CA GLY A 99 -21.81 5.89 5.35
C GLY A 99 -23.00 5.34 4.55
N THR A 100 -22.93 5.44 3.21
CA THR A 100 -24.03 5.04 2.32
C THR A 100 -23.77 3.76 1.54
N ILE A 101 -22.51 3.33 1.37
CA ILE A 101 -22.18 2.19 0.50
C ILE A 101 -21.12 1.24 1.07
N GLN A 102 -20.42 1.58 2.15
CA GLN A 102 -19.27 0.81 2.58
C GLN A 102 -19.62 -0.14 3.73
N ILE A 103 -19.12 -1.36 3.69
CA ILE A 103 -19.20 -2.32 4.79
C ILE A 103 -17.76 -2.72 5.13
N ILE A 104 -17.45 -2.78 6.42
CA ILE A 104 -16.13 -3.14 6.94
C ILE A 104 -16.31 -4.25 7.96
N LEU A 105 -15.63 -5.38 7.77
CA LEU A 105 -15.71 -6.55 8.65
C LEU A 105 -14.33 -7.08 8.97
N ASP A 106 -14.14 -7.48 10.23
CA ASP A 106 -12.95 -8.21 10.64
C ASP A 106 -13.13 -9.69 10.31
N THR A 107 -12.12 -10.32 9.72
CA THR A 107 -12.19 -11.75 9.36
C THR A 107 -11.76 -12.67 10.50
N LEU A 108 -11.37 -12.11 11.64
CA LEU A 108 -10.94 -12.84 12.83
C LEU A 108 -12.00 -13.84 13.32
N PRO A 109 -13.31 -13.50 13.40
CA PRO A 109 -14.32 -14.41 13.96
C PRO A 109 -14.69 -15.62 13.08
N PHE A 110 -14.22 -15.68 11.83
CA PHE A 110 -14.59 -16.75 10.90
C PHE A 110 -13.57 -17.89 10.95
N ASP A 111 -14.01 -19.14 10.95
CA ASP A 111 -13.08 -20.26 10.91
C ASP A 111 -12.38 -20.39 9.53
N PRO A 112 -11.18 -20.99 9.47
CA PRO A 112 -10.53 -21.33 8.20
C PRO A 112 -11.42 -22.24 7.34
N GLY A 113 -11.51 -21.95 6.05
CA GLY A 113 -12.40 -22.66 5.14
C GLY A 113 -12.80 -21.87 3.91
N GLU A 114 -13.70 -22.47 3.14
CA GLU A 114 -14.35 -21.82 2.01
C GLU A 114 -15.66 -21.19 2.51
N LEU A 115 -15.77 -19.89 2.33
CA LEU A 115 -16.88 -19.08 2.84
C LEU A 115 -17.52 -18.36 1.66
N PHE A 116 -18.82 -18.09 1.74
CA PHE A 116 -19.44 -17.14 0.83
C PHE A 116 -20.29 -16.14 1.59
N ILE A 117 -20.26 -14.91 1.10
CA ILE A 117 -21.03 -13.80 1.62
C ILE A 117 -22.14 -13.51 0.63
N LYS A 118 -23.38 -13.52 1.11
CA LYS A 118 -24.58 -13.21 0.34
C LYS A 118 -25.15 -11.87 0.80
N ILE A 119 -25.25 -10.92 -0.12
CA ILE A 119 -25.86 -9.61 0.10
C ILE A 119 -27.14 -9.51 -0.73
N THR A 120 -28.28 -9.30 -0.08
CA THR A 120 -29.59 -9.33 -0.73
C THR A 120 -30.13 -7.92 -1.00
N LYS A 121 -30.43 -7.58 -2.25
CA LYS A 121 -31.17 -6.36 -2.62
C LYS A 121 -32.67 -6.53 -2.44
N LYS A 122 -33.37 -5.41 -2.22
CA LYS A 122 -34.84 -5.35 -2.13
C LYS A 122 -35.56 -5.78 -3.41
N ASN A 123 -34.89 -5.66 -4.56
CA ASN A 123 -35.41 -6.08 -5.87
C ASN A 123 -35.13 -7.56 -6.19
N GLY A 124 -34.66 -8.34 -5.19
CA GLY A 124 -34.36 -9.76 -5.32
C GLY A 124 -32.97 -10.10 -5.87
N LEU A 125 -32.20 -9.13 -6.39
CA LEU A 125 -30.82 -9.40 -6.82
C LEU A 125 -29.94 -9.76 -5.60
N GLN A 126 -29.11 -10.78 -5.75
CA GLN A 126 -28.17 -11.23 -4.73
C GLN A 126 -26.75 -11.12 -5.25
N HIS A 127 -25.87 -10.50 -4.46
CA HIS A 127 -24.43 -10.52 -4.70
C HIS A 127 -23.82 -11.62 -3.82
N ILE A 128 -23.10 -12.54 -4.44
CA ILE A 128 -22.39 -13.63 -3.78
C ILE A 128 -20.89 -13.37 -3.94
N ILE A 129 -20.19 -13.19 -2.83
CA ILE A 129 -18.74 -12.98 -2.77
C ILE A 129 -18.15 -14.24 -2.16
N ASN A 130 -17.42 -15.02 -2.95
CA ASN A 130 -16.79 -16.25 -2.51
C ASN A 130 -15.37 -15.95 -2.00
N LEU A 131 -15.05 -16.48 -0.84
CA LEU A 131 -13.81 -16.24 -0.12
C LEU A 131 -13.19 -17.58 0.33
N LYS A 132 -11.87 -17.59 0.44
CA LYS A 132 -11.14 -18.70 1.07
C LYS A 132 -10.26 -18.17 2.17
N LYS A 133 -10.53 -18.60 3.41
CA LYS A 133 -9.70 -18.35 4.59
C LYS A 133 -8.77 -19.55 4.79
N TYR A 134 -7.48 -19.29 4.86
CA TYR A 134 -6.43 -20.28 5.12
C TYR A 134 -6.15 -20.39 6.60
N ASP A 135 -5.64 -21.55 7.01
CA ASP A 135 -5.11 -21.77 8.35
C ASP A 135 -3.94 -20.82 8.66
N GLU A 136 -3.70 -20.59 9.95
CA GLU A 136 -2.60 -19.75 10.41
C GLU A 136 -1.25 -20.28 9.93
N GLY A 137 -0.38 -19.38 9.46
CA GLY A 137 0.93 -19.73 8.90
C GLY A 137 0.91 -20.26 7.47
N VAL A 138 -0.27 -20.49 6.85
CA VAL A 138 -0.36 -20.90 5.45
C VAL A 138 -0.36 -19.66 4.55
N ILE A 139 0.78 -19.42 3.88
CA ILE A 139 0.88 -18.40 2.83
C ILE A 139 0.30 -19.00 1.54
N PRO A 140 -0.77 -18.45 0.96
CA PRO A 140 -1.28 -18.94 -0.30
C PRO A 140 -0.22 -18.71 -1.37
N ILE A 141 0.10 -19.77 -2.12
CA ILE A 141 0.88 -19.66 -3.33
C ILE A 141 0.03 -18.85 -4.30
N GLN A 142 0.29 -17.54 -4.41
CA GLN A 142 -0.32 -16.76 -5.48
C GLN A 142 0.07 -17.45 -6.78
N PRO A 143 -0.88 -17.71 -7.70
CA PRO A 143 -0.49 -18.13 -9.03
C PRO A 143 0.45 -17.04 -9.52
N VAL A 144 1.72 -17.41 -9.72
CA VAL A 144 2.66 -16.53 -10.38
C VAL A 144 2.04 -16.37 -11.76
N ILE A 145 1.29 -15.29 -11.97
CA ILE A 145 1.07 -14.74 -13.29
C ILE A 145 2.44 -14.21 -13.66
N SER A 146 3.37 -15.12 -13.93
CA SER A 146 4.36 -14.86 -14.94
C SER A 146 3.47 -14.54 -16.12
N PRO A 147 3.43 -13.30 -16.64
CA PRO A 147 3.10 -13.21 -18.04
C PRO A 147 3.97 -14.30 -18.68
N GLU A 148 3.35 -15.19 -19.45
CA GLU A 148 4.11 -15.81 -20.52
C GLU A 148 4.63 -14.62 -21.31
N ILE A 149 5.80 -14.13 -20.93
CA ILE A 149 6.73 -13.51 -21.85
C ILE A 149 6.99 -14.70 -22.76
N VAL A 150 6.09 -14.91 -23.72
CA VAL A 150 6.49 -15.47 -25.00
C VAL A 150 7.73 -14.66 -25.30
N PRO A 151 8.93 -15.28 -25.26
CA PRO A 151 10.14 -14.54 -25.59
C PRO A 151 9.83 -13.97 -26.96
N GLU A 152 9.63 -12.65 -27.05
CA GLU A 152 9.37 -12.01 -28.32
C GLU A 152 10.63 -12.31 -29.11
N GLU A 153 10.54 -13.28 -30.03
CA GLU A 153 11.65 -13.85 -30.77
C GLU A 153 12.59 -12.75 -31.21
N ASP A 154 13.79 -12.65 -30.65
CA ASP A 154 14.94 -11.82 -31.09
C ASP A 154 14.57 -10.68 -32.06
N LYS A 155 13.57 -9.86 -31.70
CA LYS A 155 13.13 -8.79 -32.58
C LYS A 155 14.21 -7.75 -32.40
N ALA A 156 15.09 -7.66 -33.39
CA ALA A 156 16.09 -6.60 -33.45
C ALA A 156 15.40 -5.28 -33.07
N PRO A 157 16.03 -4.45 -32.22
CA PRO A 157 15.43 -3.22 -31.72
C PRO A 157 14.79 -2.44 -32.88
N ILE A 158 13.58 -1.90 -32.69
CA ILE A 158 12.91 -1.12 -33.73
C ILE A 158 13.78 0.12 -33.98
N ILE A 159 14.54 0.12 -35.09
CA ILE A 159 15.43 1.23 -35.46
C ILE A 159 14.58 2.34 -36.09
N TYR A 160 14.33 3.40 -35.33
CA TYR A 160 13.63 4.58 -35.83
C TYR A 160 14.56 5.42 -36.71
N ARG A 161 14.03 5.92 -37.83
CA ARG A 161 14.74 6.81 -38.76
C ARG A 161 14.01 8.14 -38.86
N ASP A 162 14.75 9.23 -38.96
CA ASP A 162 14.18 10.57 -39.19
C ASP A 162 13.64 10.71 -40.63
N GLY A 163 13.00 11.85 -40.93
CA GLY A 163 12.51 12.18 -42.27
C GLY A 163 13.59 12.34 -43.36
N PHE A 164 14.87 12.26 -42.98
CA PHE A 164 16.03 12.30 -43.86
C PHE A 164 16.78 10.95 -43.92
N GLY A 165 16.26 9.91 -43.25
CA GLY A 165 16.79 8.53 -43.24
C GLY A 165 17.90 8.25 -42.22
N ASN A 166 18.27 9.22 -41.38
CA ASN A 166 19.26 9.03 -40.32
C ASN A 166 18.66 8.22 -39.16
N ILE A 167 19.44 7.34 -38.55
CA ILE A 167 19.01 6.58 -37.38
C ILE A 167 18.89 7.52 -36.18
N ILE A 168 17.71 7.55 -35.57
CA ILE A 168 17.48 8.28 -34.32
C ILE A 168 18.12 7.44 -33.20
N PRO A 169 19.05 7.99 -32.40
CA PRO A 169 19.62 7.24 -31.29
C PRO A 169 18.55 6.93 -30.25
N ASP A 170 18.62 5.75 -29.62
CA ASP A 170 17.69 5.29 -28.56
C ASP A 170 17.88 6.05 -27.24
N GLN A 171 17.93 7.38 -27.29
CA GLN A 171 18.02 8.25 -26.11
C GLN A 171 16.86 8.01 -25.14
N ASP A 172 15.70 7.59 -25.65
CA ASP A 172 14.52 7.26 -24.86
C ASP A 172 14.73 6.06 -23.92
N LEU A 173 15.51 5.05 -24.32
CA LEU A 173 15.81 3.90 -23.47
C LEU A 173 16.70 4.29 -22.29
N ILE A 174 17.73 5.10 -22.56
CA ILE A 174 18.64 5.62 -21.53
C ILE A 174 17.89 6.55 -20.57
N LEU A 175 17.01 7.41 -21.11
CA LEU A 175 16.22 8.33 -20.31
C LEU A 175 15.23 7.59 -19.42
N ARG A 176 14.58 6.54 -19.95
CA ARG A 176 13.68 5.67 -19.18
C ARG A 176 14.42 4.97 -18.04
N GLU A 177 15.57 4.36 -18.31
CA GLU A 177 16.35 3.67 -17.28
C GLU A 177 16.79 4.63 -16.16
N ASN A 178 17.25 5.83 -16.50
CA ASN A 178 17.61 6.86 -15.52
C ASN A 178 16.43 7.30 -14.66
N VAL A 179 15.26 7.54 -15.27
CA VAL A 179 14.04 7.92 -14.54
C VAL A 179 13.59 6.78 -13.61
N PHE A 180 13.63 5.53 -14.07
CA PHE A 180 13.26 4.38 -13.24
C PHE A 180 14.20 4.23 -12.04
N ASN A 181 15.51 4.40 -12.24
CA ASN A 181 16.49 4.36 -11.16
C ASN A 181 16.30 5.51 -10.16
N GLU A 182 15.97 6.72 -10.63
CA GLU A 182 15.68 7.86 -9.77
C GLU A 182 14.41 7.65 -8.93
N LEU A 183 13.34 7.13 -9.55
CA LEU A 183 12.10 6.78 -8.86
C LEU A 183 12.34 5.69 -7.81
N TYR A 184 13.01 4.60 -8.21
CA TYR A 184 13.32 3.49 -7.30
C TYR A 184 14.13 3.98 -6.09
N ARG A 185 15.13 4.84 -6.32
CA ARG A 185 15.88 5.49 -5.26
C ARG A 185 14.96 6.27 -4.32
N LYS A 186 14.10 7.15 -4.85
CA LYS A 186 13.15 7.96 -4.06
C LYS A 186 12.19 7.11 -3.22
N PHE A 187 11.67 6.00 -3.76
CA PHE A 187 10.78 5.09 -3.02
C PHE A 187 11.49 4.27 -1.94
N SER A 188 12.79 4.03 -2.09
CA SER A 188 13.57 3.27 -1.10
C SER A 188 13.95 4.10 0.14
N ARG A 189 13.78 5.43 0.08
CA ARG A 189 14.15 6.34 1.16
C ARG A 189 13.21 6.20 2.35
N ARG A 190 13.77 6.15 3.55
CA ARG A 190 13.00 6.12 4.81
C ARG A 190 13.74 6.80 5.95
N VAL A 191 12.98 7.30 6.91
CA VAL A 191 13.50 7.84 8.17
C VAL A 191 13.16 6.89 9.31
N LYS A 192 14.13 6.65 10.19
CA LYS A 192 13.97 5.89 11.43
C LYS A 192 14.36 6.78 12.61
N TYR A 193 13.85 6.45 13.78
CA TYR A 193 14.13 7.18 15.01
C TYR A 193 14.67 6.21 16.04
N GLU A 194 15.80 6.55 16.66
CA GLU A 194 16.43 5.75 17.70
C GLU A 194 16.67 6.61 18.94
N GLY A 195 16.15 6.18 20.08
CA GLY A 195 16.27 6.90 21.34
C GLY A 195 15.00 6.81 22.18
N ALA A 196 15.15 7.03 23.47
CA ALA A 196 14.05 7.07 24.43
C ALA A 196 14.27 8.27 25.36
N GLY A 197 13.77 9.44 24.97
CA GLY A 197 13.76 10.61 25.86
C GLY A 197 13.81 11.95 25.15
N ARG A 198 14.57 12.87 25.77
CA ARG A 198 14.72 14.27 25.33
C ARG A 198 15.70 14.46 24.19
N SER A 199 16.55 13.47 23.94
CA SER A 199 17.49 13.44 22.82
C SER A 199 17.34 12.11 22.09
N ASN A 200 17.26 12.18 20.77
CA ASN A 200 17.07 11.03 19.89
C ASN A 200 17.95 11.19 18.66
N ASN A 201 18.15 10.12 17.90
CA ASN A 201 18.81 10.13 16.61
C ASN A 201 17.78 9.94 15.50
N VAL A 202 17.85 10.79 14.48
CA VAL A 202 17.07 10.68 13.24
C VAL A 202 17.95 10.04 12.18
N ILE A 203 17.59 8.84 11.76
CA ILE A 203 18.39 8.03 10.84
C ILE A 203 17.71 8.03 9.47
N PHE A 204 18.32 8.68 8.49
CA PHE A 204 17.92 8.64 7.10
C PHE A 204 18.60 7.48 6.37
N VAL A 205 17.82 6.69 5.64
CA VAL A 205 18.29 5.54 4.86
C VAL A 205 17.92 5.76 3.40
N ASP A 206 18.91 5.74 2.50
CA ASP A 206 18.76 5.80 1.03
C ASP A 206 19.58 4.65 0.42
N GLY A 207 18.91 3.54 0.12
CA GLY A 207 19.56 2.29 -0.29
C GLY A 207 20.61 1.82 0.72
N ASN A 208 21.88 1.82 0.30
CA ASN A 208 23.03 1.38 1.12
C ASN A 208 23.66 2.52 1.95
N LYS A 209 23.24 3.77 1.73
CA LYS A 209 23.76 4.92 2.47
C LYS A 209 22.86 5.21 3.67
N ILE A 210 23.49 5.49 4.81
CA ILE A 210 22.81 5.80 6.07
C ILE A 210 23.39 7.10 6.60
N LEU A 211 22.54 8.05 6.95
CA LEU A 211 22.90 9.28 7.65
C LEU A 211 22.20 9.30 9.00
N THR A 212 22.93 9.71 10.02
CA THR A 212 22.40 9.85 11.38
C THR A 212 22.54 11.29 11.80
N PHE A 213 21.41 11.90 12.16
CA PHE A 213 21.34 13.26 12.68
C PHE A 213 20.98 13.23 14.15
N TYR A 214 21.64 14.06 14.94
CA TYR A 214 21.29 14.24 16.34
C TYR A 214 20.03 15.10 16.44
N SER A 215 19.12 14.78 17.36
CA SER A 215 17.93 15.57 17.63
C SER A 215 17.71 15.76 19.12
N GLU A 216 17.17 16.91 19.49
CA GLU A 216 16.92 17.26 20.89
C GLU A 216 15.62 18.06 21.04
N MET A 217 14.89 17.79 22.12
CA MET A 217 13.66 18.50 22.45
C MET A 217 13.92 19.98 22.74
N GLY A 218 13.13 20.83 22.09
CA GLY A 218 13.16 22.27 22.26
C GLY A 218 12.39 22.73 23.50
N GLY A 219 12.51 24.02 23.80
CA GLY A 219 11.72 24.70 24.81
C GLY A 219 10.72 25.70 24.21
N GLY A 220 9.68 26.04 24.97
CA GLY A 220 8.70 27.05 24.59
C GLY A 220 7.86 26.64 23.37
N ASN A 221 8.01 27.38 22.27
CA ASN A 221 7.31 27.13 21.01
C ASN A 221 8.03 26.13 20.09
N CYS A 222 9.29 25.81 20.38
CA CYS A 222 10.04 24.78 19.67
C CYS A 222 9.70 23.40 20.25
N LEU A 223 9.32 22.47 19.38
CA LEU A 223 9.06 21.07 19.71
C LEU A 223 10.37 20.31 19.90
N PHE A 224 11.20 20.32 18.87
CA PHE A 224 12.54 19.76 18.84
C PHE A 224 13.29 20.35 17.64
N TYR A 225 14.60 20.15 17.62
CA TYR A 225 15.45 20.47 16.50
C TYR A 225 16.33 19.29 16.14
N ILE A 226 16.75 19.25 14.88
CA ILE A 226 17.69 18.27 14.34
C ILE A 226 18.95 19.02 13.95
N ASP A 227 20.10 18.59 14.47
CA ASP A 227 21.42 19.10 14.08
C ASP A 227 21.81 18.52 12.71
N ILE A 228 22.17 19.40 11.79
CA ILE A 228 22.51 19.05 10.40
C ILE A 228 23.87 19.63 10.01
N PRO A 229 24.66 18.91 9.19
CA PRO A 229 25.92 19.43 8.70
C PRO A 229 25.73 20.73 7.89
N ALA A 230 26.58 21.71 8.19
CA ALA A 230 26.66 22.96 7.42
C ALA A 230 27.03 22.66 5.96
N LYS A 231 26.66 23.56 5.04
CA LYS A 231 26.89 23.37 3.60
C LYS A 231 28.35 23.07 3.27
N GLU A 232 29.29 23.71 3.96
CA GLU A 232 30.73 23.55 3.72
C GLU A 232 31.23 22.14 4.06
N ASN A 233 30.61 21.50 5.05
CA ASN A 233 31.03 20.18 5.54
C ASN A 233 30.16 19.04 5.02
N TRP A 234 29.02 19.35 4.39
CA TRP A 234 28.02 18.36 3.96
C TRP A 234 28.61 17.20 3.17
N VAL A 235 29.38 17.48 2.12
CA VAL A 235 29.94 16.43 1.25
C VAL A 235 30.91 15.53 2.02
N ASN A 236 31.71 16.11 2.91
CA ASN A 236 32.72 15.39 3.69
C ASN A 236 32.08 14.50 4.77
N GLU A 237 31.02 14.98 5.42
CA GLU A 237 30.37 14.27 6.53
C GLU A 237 29.32 13.26 6.04
N THR A 238 28.64 13.54 4.93
CA THR A 238 27.50 12.72 4.46
C THR A 238 27.81 11.88 3.22
N GLY A 239 28.80 12.27 2.42
CA GLY A 239 29.08 11.64 1.12
C GLY A 239 27.97 11.84 0.08
N TYR A 240 27.08 12.82 0.29
CA TYR A 240 26.11 13.29 -0.70
C TYR A 240 26.58 14.58 -1.35
N SER A 241 26.12 14.83 -2.58
CA SER A 241 26.38 16.08 -3.26
C SER A 241 25.62 17.24 -2.61
N LEU A 242 26.07 18.48 -2.87
CA LEU A 242 25.36 19.67 -2.41
C LEU A 242 23.99 19.82 -3.09
N ASP A 243 23.86 19.36 -4.33
CA ASP A 243 22.58 19.41 -5.08
C ASP A 243 21.50 18.55 -4.41
N GLU A 244 21.91 17.45 -3.77
CA GLU A 244 21.02 16.54 -3.05
C GLU A 244 20.73 17.00 -1.61
N ARG A 245 21.51 17.95 -1.06
CA ARG A 245 21.41 18.36 0.34
C ARG A 245 20.01 18.84 0.68
N ASP A 246 19.53 19.82 -0.07
CA ASP A 246 18.27 20.48 0.25
C ASP A 246 17.08 19.52 0.04
N GLU A 247 17.16 18.61 -0.95
CA GLU A 247 16.17 17.55 -1.15
C GLU A 247 16.13 16.56 0.03
N ILE A 248 17.29 16.10 0.51
CA ILE A 248 17.40 15.15 1.63
C ILE A 248 16.89 15.80 2.91
N LEU A 249 17.33 17.03 3.22
CA LEU A 249 16.91 17.74 4.42
C LEU A 249 15.40 18.01 4.42
N GLN A 250 14.84 18.36 3.25
CA GLN A 250 13.39 18.52 3.10
C GLN A 250 12.66 17.19 3.38
N PHE A 251 13.11 16.08 2.80
CA PHE A 251 12.50 14.77 3.03
C PHE A 251 12.57 14.33 4.50
N VAL A 252 13.72 14.55 5.15
CA VAL A 252 13.89 14.26 6.58
C VAL A 252 12.96 15.14 7.41
N ALA A 253 12.88 16.43 7.10
CA ALA A 253 12.01 17.36 7.82
C ALA A 253 10.53 16.99 7.70
N GLU A 254 10.05 16.72 6.49
CA GLU A 254 8.66 16.35 6.23
C GLU A 254 8.28 15.02 6.88
N SER A 255 9.15 14.01 6.77
CA SER A 255 8.91 12.71 7.39
C SER A 255 8.90 12.84 8.92
N THR A 256 9.84 13.61 9.47
CA THR A 256 9.92 13.82 10.92
C THR A 256 8.73 14.63 11.45
N LEU A 257 8.28 15.64 10.71
CA LEU A 257 7.06 16.39 11.05
C LEU A 257 5.86 15.43 11.14
N ARG A 258 5.67 14.60 10.12
CA ARG A 258 4.54 13.65 10.04
C ARG A 258 4.59 12.60 11.14
N ASP A 259 5.77 12.06 11.43
CA ASP A 259 5.90 10.89 12.29
C ASP A 259 6.07 11.25 13.78
N GLN A 260 6.72 12.38 14.09
CA GLN A 260 7.07 12.78 15.48
C GLN A 260 6.23 13.93 16.04
N THR A 261 5.38 14.58 15.23
CA THR A 261 4.51 15.67 15.72
C THR A 261 3.03 15.28 15.70
N THR A 262 2.36 15.49 16.83
CA THR A 262 0.90 15.27 16.99
C THR A 262 0.12 16.58 17.01
N SER A 263 0.81 17.72 16.96
CA SER A 263 0.19 19.05 17.09
C SER A 263 -0.41 19.50 15.76
N SER A 264 -1.72 19.81 15.77
CA SER A 264 -2.40 20.34 14.58
C SER A 264 -1.76 21.65 14.12
N GLY A 265 -1.21 21.65 12.91
CA GLY A 265 -0.61 22.83 12.29
C GLY A 265 0.86 23.06 12.61
N ALA A 266 1.58 22.09 13.19
CA ALA A 266 3.03 22.19 13.33
C ALA A 266 3.74 22.43 11.98
N TYR A 267 4.84 23.16 12.01
CA TYR A 267 5.68 23.45 10.84
C TYR A 267 7.16 23.33 11.19
N PHE A 268 8.02 23.31 10.18
CA PHE A 268 9.48 23.31 10.35
C PHE A 268 10.14 24.45 9.56
N GLU A 269 11.34 24.81 9.99
CA GLU A 269 12.23 25.72 9.28
C GLU A 269 13.61 25.07 9.18
N ILE A 270 14.16 25.04 7.97
CA ILE A 270 15.49 24.51 7.68
C ILE A 270 16.45 25.70 7.66
N GLU A 271 17.35 25.73 8.63
CA GLU A 271 18.44 26.68 8.72
C GLU A 271 19.74 26.06 8.19
N ASP A 272 20.87 26.73 8.37
CA ASP A 272 22.17 26.23 7.89
C ASP A 272 22.64 25.00 8.68
N LYS A 273 22.42 24.99 10.00
CA LYS A 273 22.89 23.94 10.92
C LYS A 273 21.79 23.18 11.64
N TRP A 274 20.54 23.61 11.48
CA TRP A 274 19.44 23.03 12.24
C TRP A 274 18.19 22.89 11.37
N ILE A 275 17.38 21.88 11.66
CA ILE A 275 15.97 21.84 11.27
C ILE A 275 15.17 22.03 12.55
N THR A 276 14.44 23.13 12.66
CA THR A 276 13.68 23.46 13.88
C THR A 276 12.19 23.25 13.65
N PHE A 277 11.52 22.54 14.57
CA PHE A 277 10.09 22.24 14.50
C PHE A 277 9.32 23.08 15.52
N TYR A 278 8.23 23.70 15.10
CA TYR A 278 7.44 24.63 15.91
C TYR A 278 5.99 24.18 16.10
N LYS A 279 5.37 24.65 17.19
CA LYS A 279 3.94 24.45 17.48
C LYS A 279 3.06 25.51 16.79
N GLY A 280 1.94 25.07 16.25
CA GLY A 280 0.91 25.94 15.67
C GLY A 280 1.26 26.45 14.27
N PRO A 281 0.32 27.09 13.57
CA PRO A 281 0.50 27.46 12.16
C PRO A 281 1.63 28.47 11.98
N LYS A 282 2.31 28.37 10.82
CA LYS A 282 3.34 29.34 10.41
C LYS A 282 2.73 30.75 10.38
N LYS A 283 3.33 31.67 11.14
CA LYS A 283 2.93 33.08 11.18
C LYS A 283 3.37 33.83 9.93
#